data_AF-A0ABD3MTW8-F1
#
_entry.id   AF-A0ABD3MTW8-F1
#
_cell.length_a   1.000
_cell.length_b   1.000
_cell.length_c   1.000
_cell.angle_alpha   90.00
_cell.angle_beta   90.00
_cell.angle_gamma   90.00
#
_symmetry.space_group_name_H-M   'P 1'
#
loop_
_entity.id
_entity.type
_entity.pdbx_description
1 polymer ?
#
loop_
_entity_poly.entity_id
_entity_poly.type
_entity_poly.pdbx_seq_one_letter_code
_entity_poly.pdbx_strand_id
1 'polypeptide(L)'
;MTLPPRFRQCRHLLDVTLPWTIVYCLALSSSFVCSLYALVPSSVRRLPRDDASHIKWRAAIVVCVATMGAGAYPLLFCRNIAFAEDDVESSSFPPWYAYLGFSWRPMQDIKIAVHVLMPYLGALTCSWLRIYHLGRILRRDEEDGTDREEGATRRRLPIAPGPKHLRESLDVAWIRPTCRSLRSLVVDEDQRWTNIRNLAVAPLAEEVVFRACLLPPLLACGGGTLSPAVASWIAPLFFGVAHLHHLHEQYKRVPPGHMSRAVLRRIFLGVMLQFAYTTLFGAYVSHVFVRTGSLGAATIAHVVCNYMGLPEVGFAHPTSNLHGYRYVIASMYLVGIGVFVIGFESRIFPRASVLPSLLYPSKVDGRSSSQSIFVA
;
A
#
# COMPACT_ATOMS: atom_id res chain seq x y z
N MET A 1 19.70 -10.80 -22.05
CA MET A 1 19.34 -12.21 -22.33
C MET A 1 17.95 -12.21 -22.95
N THR A 2 17.84 -12.44 -24.26
CA THR A 2 16.57 -12.40 -24.99
C THR A 2 15.74 -13.64 -24.66
N LEU A 3 14.59 -13.46 -24.00
CA LEU A 3 13.65 -14.56 -23.72
C LEU A 3 13.20 -15.25 -25.02
N PRO A 4 13.07 -16.59 -25.03
CA PRO A 4 12.63 -17.33 -26.21
C PRO A 4 11.22 -16.91 -26.64
N PRO A 5 10.87 -17.00 -27.94
CA PRO A 5 9.60 -16.53 -28.50
C PRO A 5 8.36 -17.08 -27.78
N ARG A 6 8.43 -18.35 -27.32
CA ARG A 6 7.36 -19.05 -26.57
C ARG A 6 6.94 -18.37 -25.26
N PHE A 7 7.79 -17.52 -24.70
CA PHE A 7 7.50 -16.75 -23.48
C PHE A 7 7.28 -15.27 -23.76
N ARG A 8 7.09 -14.85 -25.02
CA ARG A 8 6.79 -13.45 -25.33
C ARG A 8 5.30 -13.18 -25.31
N GLN A 9 4.48 -14.09 -25.82
CA GLN A 9 3.02 -13.98 -25.83
C GLN A 9 2.41 -15.02 -24.91
N CYS A 10 1.23 -14.74 -24.36
CA CYS A 10 0.57 -15.65 -23.44
C CYS A 10 -0.94 -15.66 -23.70
N ARG A 11 -1.47 -16.82 -24.09
CA ARG A 11 -2.91 -17.09 -24.00
C ARG A 11 -3.21 -17.59 -22.59
N HIS A 12 -3.79 -16.71 -21.77
CA HIS A 12 -4.11 -17.05 -20.38
C HIS A 12 -5.15 -18.18 -20.30
N LEU A 13 -4.99 -19.10 -19.35
CA LEU A 13 -5.96 -20.15 -19.06
C LEU A 13 -7.22 -19.53 -18.45
N LEU A 14 -8.39 -19.80 -19.04
CA LEU A 14 -9.68 -19.27 -18.58
C LEU A 14 -10.58 -20.35 -17.97
N ASP A 15 -10.20 -21.61 -18.11
CA ASP A 15 -10.94 -22.80 -17.68
C ASP A 15 -10.49 -23.32 -16.31
N VAL A 16 -9.59 -22.60 -15.63
CA VAL A 16 -9.13 -22.95 -14.28
C VAL A 16 -10.29 -22.84 -13.29
N THR A 17 -10.53 -23.89 -12.50
CA THR A 17 -11.64 -23.91 -11.56
C THR A 17 -11.39 -23.00 -10.36
N LEU A 18 -12.45 -22.47 -9.74
CA LEU A 18 -12.35 -21.65 -8.54
C LEU A 18 -11.64 -22.39 -7.38
N PRO A 19 -11.94 -23.67 -7.07
CA PRO A 19 -11.23 -24.39 -6.01
C PRO A 19 -9.73 -24.47 -6.24
N TRP A 20 -9.29 -24.79 -7.47
CA TRP A 20 -7.86 -24.85 -7.79
C TRP A 20 -7.19 -23.48 -7.63
N THR A 21 -7.87 -22.42 -8.07
CA THR A 21 -7.39 -21.04 -7.94
C THR A 21 -7.24 -20.63 -6.47
N ILE A 22 -8.21 -20.98 -5.61
CA ILE A 22 -8.14 -20.73 -4.16
C ILE A 22 -6.96 -21.48 -3.54
N VAL A 23 -6.76 -22.75 -3.89
CA VAL A 23 -5.63 -23.55 -3.40
C VAL A 23 -4.30 -22.93 -3.83
N TYR A 24 -4.17 -22.50 -5.08
CA TYR A 24 -2.99 -21.78 -5.56
C TYR A 24 -2.75 -20.49 -4.76
N CYS A 25 -3.77 -19.66 -4.57
CA CYS A 25 -3.67 -18.41 -3.81
C CYS A 25 -3.22 -18.66 -2.37
N LEU A 26 -3.82 -19.65 -1.69
CA LEU A 26 -3.44 -20.05 -0.33
C LEU A 26 -2.02 -20.60 -0.26
N ALA A 27 -1.61 -21.42 -1.23
CA ALA A 27 -0.29 -22.01 -1.27
C ALA A 27 0.78 -20.93 -1.46
N LEU A 28 0.59 -19.99 -2.39
CA LEU A 28 1.54 -18.91 -2.64
C LEU A 28 1.58 -17.92 -1.46
N SER A 29 0.43 -17.52 -0.91
CA SER A 29 0.39 -16.61 0.25
C SER A 29 1.02 -17.24 1.50
N SER A 30 0.74 -18.52 1.76
CA SER A 30 1.33 -19.25 2.88
C SER A 30 2.82 -19.44 2.68
N SER A 31 3.27 -19.78 1.46
CA SER A 31 4.70 -19.92 1.15
C SER A 31 5.45 -18.61 1.37
N PHE A 32 4.85 -17.47 0.98
CA PHE A 32 5.41 -16.15 1.24
C PHE A 32 5.65 -15.90 2.73
N VAL A 33 4.66 -16.16 3.59
CA VAL A 33 4.81 -15.99 5.04
C VAL A 33 5.75 -17.03 5.66
N CYS A 34 5.56 -18.32 5.33
CA CYS A 34 6.35 -19.42 5.89
C CYS A 34 7.83 -19.30 5.52
N SER A 35 8.16 -18.77 4.33
CA SER A 35 9.55 -18.53 3.92
C SER A 35 10.31 -17.63 4.89
N LEU A 36 9.64 -16.66 5.53
CA LEU A 36 10.25 -15.77 6.52
C LEU A 36 10.62 -16.49 7.82
N TYR A 37 9.97 -17.61 8.13
CA TYR A 37 10.26 -18.41 9.33
C TYR A 37 11.22 -19.55 9.04
N ALA A 38 11.09 -20.16 7.86
CA ALA A 38 11.89 -21.29 7.44
C ALA A 38 13.28 -20.89 6.92
N LEU A 39 13.36 -19.82 6.13
CA LEU A 39 14.59 -19.45 5.42
C LEU A 39 15.39 -18.35 6.14
N VAL A 40 14.77 -17.55 7.01
CA VAL A 40 15.53 -16.59 7.85
C VAL A 40 16.20 -17.35 8.99
N PRO A 41 17.54 -17.28 9.13
CA PRO A 41 18.27 -17.96 10.20
C PRO A 41 17.72 -17.60 11.59
N SER A 42 17.68 -18.57 12.50
CA SER A 42 17.14 -18.35 13.85
C SER A 42 17.94 -17.31 14.64
N SER A 43 19.25 -17.19 14.39
CA SER A 43 20.11 -16.14 14.95
C SER A 43 19.64 -14.75 14.56
N VAL A 44 19.23 -14.56 13.31
CA VAL A 44 18.73 -13.30 12.77
C VAL A 44 17.31 -13.01 13.25
N ARG A 45 16.43 -14.02 13.32
CA ARG A 45 15.05 -13.85 13.82
C ARG A 45 14.96 -13.39 15.28
N ARG A 46 16.03 -13.60 16.07
CA ARG A 46 16.11 -13.13 17.46
C ARG A 46 16.48 -11.65 17.57
N LEU A 47 17.02 -11.04 16.51
CA LEU A 47 17.35 -9.62 16.48
C LEU A 47 16.07 -8.76 16.47
N PRO A 48 16.15 -7.51 16.93
CA PRO A 48 15.06 -6.54 16.76
C PRO A 48 14.57 -6.50 15.31
N ARG A 49 13.27 -6.22 15.10
CA ARG A 49 12.67 -6.24 13.75
C ARG A 49 13.21 -5.11 12.85
N ASP A 50 13.72 -4.06 13.47
CA ASP A 50 14.28 -2.89 12.79
C ASP A 50 15.82 -2.96 12.68
N ASP A 51 16.44 -4.05 13.14
CA ASP A 51 17.85 -4.34 12.91
C ASP A 51 18.12 -4.56 11.41
N ALA A 52 19.16 -3.92 10.88
CA ALA A 52 19.50 -3.96 9.47
C ALA A 52 19.75 -5.38 8.94
N SER A 53 20.40 -6.25 9.71
CA SER A 53 20.65 -7.63 9.28
C SER A 53 19.34 -8.40 9.19
N HIS A 54 18.44 -8.20 10.16
CA HIS A 54 17.10 -8.79 10.12
C HIS A 54 16.31 -8.30 8.90
N ILE A 55 16.36 -7.01 8.60
CA ILE A 55 15.69 -6.44 7.43
C ILE A 55 16.26 -7.01 6.12
N LYS A 56 17.58 -7.03 5.96
CA LYS A 56 18.25 -7.54 4.74
C LYS A 56 17.89 -8.98 4.44
N TRP A 57 17.93 -9.87 5.44
CA TRP A 57 17.57 -11.27 5.27
C TRP A 57 16.11 -11.45 4.83
N ARG A 58 15.20 -10.76 5.52
CA ARG A 58 13.77 -10.81 5.16
C ARG A 58 13.54 -10.24 3.76
N ALA A 59 14.17 -9.11 3.43
CA ALA A 59 14.13 -8.48 2.12
C ALA A 59 14.59 -9.45 1.01
N ALA A 60 15.73 -10.12 1.19
CA ALA A 60 16.25 -11.07 0.22
C ALA A 60 15.27 -12.24 -0.02
N ILE A 61 14.68 -12.79 1.05
CA ILE A 61 13.74 -13.90 0.97
C ILE A 61 12.43 -13.48 0.28
N VAL A 62 11.83 -12.35 0.67
CA VAL A 62 10.56 -11.90 0.05
C VAL A 62 10.75 -11.55 -1.41
N VAL A 63 11.87 -10.93 -1.79
CA VAL A 63 12.20 -10.63 -3.20
C VAL A 63 12.41 -11.92 -3.99
N CYS A 64 13.09 -12.90 -3.41
CA CYS A 64 13.29 -14.21 -4.03
C CYS A 64 11.93 -14.91 -4.29
N VAL A 65 11.08 -15.02 -3.27
CA VAL A 65 9.75 -15.64 -3.40
C VAL A 65 8.87 -14.88 -4.39
N ALA A 66 8.87 -13.54 -4.37
CA ALA A 66 8.11 -12.72 -5.32
C ALA A 66 8.58 -12.94 -6.76
N THR A 67 9.90 -12.98 -6.98
CA THR A 67 10.50 -13.22 -8.29
C THR A 67 10.20 -14.63 -8.79
N MET A 68 10.29 -15.64 -7.92
CA MET A 68 9.92 -17.02 -8.25
C MET A 68 8.43 -17.14 -8.59
N GLY A 69 7.55 -16.48 -7.84
CA GLY A 69 6.11 -16.45 -8.12
C GLY A 69 5.81 -15.83 -9.49
N ALA A 70 6.38 -14.67 -9.78
CA ALA A 70 6.23 -14.00 -11.07
C ALA A 70 6.84 -14.80 -12.24
N GLY A 71 7.97 -15.48 -12.02
CA GLY A 71 8.62 -16.32 -13.02
C GLY A 71 7.90 -17.65 -13.27
N ALA A 72 7.25 -18.23 -12.25
CA ALA A 72 6.43 -19.43 -12.38
C ALA A 72 5.07 -19.15 -13.04
N TYR A 73 4.58 -17.91 -12.95
CA TYR A 73 3.29 -17.50 -13.50
C TYR A 73 3.03 -17.94 -14.95
N PRO A 74 3.91 -17.68 -15.94
CA PRO A 74 3.67 -18.12 -17.31
C PRO A 74 3.63 -19.65 -17.46
N LEU A 75 4.33 -20.40 -16.61
CA LEU A 75 4.30 -21.87 -16.65
C LEU A 75 2.98 -22.44 -16.13
N LEU A 76 2.32 -21.73 -15.21
CA LEU A 76 1.08 -22.17 -14.58
C LEU A 76 -0.16 -21.70 -15.34
N PHE A 77 -0.12 -20.50 -15.94
CA PHE A 77 -1.31 -19.82 -16.44
C PHE A 77 -1.28 -19.49 -17.93
N CYS A 78 -0.18 -19.75 -18.65
CA CYS A 78 -0.14 -19.57 -20.10
C CYS A 78 -0.21 -20.93 -20.81
N ARG A 79 -1.08 -21.05 -21.81
CA ARG A 79 -1.10 -22.22 -22.70
C ARG A 79 0.10 -22.16 -23.65
N ASN A 80 0.79 -23.29 -23.84
CA ASN A 80 1.96 -23.39 -24.72
C ASN A 80 1.61 -22.98 -26.17
N ILE A 81 2.25 -21.92 -26.67
CA ILE A 81 2.07 -21.39 -28.04
C ILE A 81 2.92 -22.17 -29.07
N ALA A 82 3.88 -22.99 -28.61
CA ALA A 82 4.92 -23.61 -29.43
C ALA A 82 4.46 -24.71 -30.41
N PHE A 83 3.17 -25.08 -30.47
CA PHE A 83 2.65 -26.08 -31.41
C PHE A 83 1.69 -25.50 -32.46
N ALA A 84 1.46 -24.19 -32.46
CA ALA A 84 0.66 -23.52 -33.49
C ALA A 84 1.60 -22.80 -34.46
N GLU A 85 2.39 -23.57 -35.22
CA GLU A 85 3.27 -23.02 -36.26
C GLU A 85 2.51 -22.50 -37.50
N ASP A 86 1.17 -22.61 -37.55
CA ASP A 86 0.36 -22.22 -38.73
C ASP A 86 -0.74 -21.18 -38.49
N ASP A 87 -0.89 -20.60 -37.28
CA ASP A 87 -1.96 -19.62 -37.04
C ASP A 87 -1.43 -18.18 -36.92
N VAL A 88 -1.86 -17.34 -37.88
CA VAL A 88 -1.81 -15.87 -37.88
C VAL A 88 -2.35 -15.24 -36.58
N GLU A 89 -3.09 -16.03 -35.79
CA GLU A 89 -3.70 -15.69 -34.51
C GLU A 89 -2.69 -15.50 -33.35
N SER A 90 -1.44 -15.99 -33.46
CA SER A 90 -0.43 -15.85 -32.40
C SER A 90 -0.04 -14.40 -32.10
N SER A 91 -0.06 -13.51 -33.10
CA SER A 91 0.23 -12.08 -32.93
C SER A 91 -0.79 -11.28 -32.11
N SER A 92 -1.95 -11.87 -31.77
CA SER A 92 -3.06 -11.14 -31.11
C SER A 92 -3.03 -11.18 -29.58
N PHE A 93 -2.20 -12.03 -28.95
CA PHE A 93 -2.20 -12.18 -27.48
C PHE A 93 -1.19 -11.25 -26.79
N PRO A 94 -1.54 -10.65 -25.64
CA PRO A 94 -0.61 -9.81 -24.90
C PRO A 94 0.54 -10.64 -24.30
N PRO A 95 1.66 -9.98 -23.97
CA PRO A 95 2.76 -10.65 -23.29
C PRO A 95 2.41 -11.04 -21.85
N TRP A 96 2.97 -12.14 -21.32
CA TRP A 96 2.63 -12.63 -19.98
C TRP A 96 2.84 -11.58 -18.88
N TYR A 97 3.87 -10.75 -19.01
CA TYR A 97 4.19 -9.69 -18.05
C TYR A 97 3.15 -8.56 -18.04
N ALA A 98 2.31 -8.45 -19.08
CA ALA A 98 1.18 -7.51 -19.09
C ALA A 98 0.09 -7.94 -18.10
N TYR A 99 -0.16 -9.25 -17.90
CA TYR A 99 -1.10 -9.74 -16.89
C TYR A 99 -0.62 -9.45 -15.46
N LEU A 100 0.70 -9.46 -15.27
CA LEU A 100 1.34 -9.07 -14.01
C LEU A 100 1.38 -7.54 -13.82
N GLY A 101 0.92 -6.78 -14.80
CA GLY A 101 0.86 -5.33 -14.77
C GLY A 101 2.22 -4.63 -14.83
N PHE A 102 3.25 -5.30 -15.38
CA PHE A 102 4.52 -4.66 -15.73
C PHE A 102 4.33 -3.80 -16.99
N SER A 103 3.57 -2.71 -16.85
CA SER A 103 3.27 -1.75 -17.91
C SER A 103 3.71 -0.35 -17.48
N TRP A 104 4.17 0.47 -18.44
CA TRP A 104 4.65 1.82 -18.17
C TRP A 104 3.57 2.85 -18.50
N ARG A 105 2.89 3.39 -17.47
CA ARG A 105 1.81 4.39 -17.63
C ARG A 105 1.92 5.50 -16.58
N PRO A 106 2.98 6.33 -16.62
CA PRO A 106 3.34 7.25 -15.54
C PRO A 106 2.23 8.27 -15.22
N MET A 107 1.52 8.78 -16.22
CA MET A 107 0.41 9.72 -15.99
C MET A 107 -0.77 9.08 -15.26
N GLN A 108 -1.04 7.80 -15.53
CA GLN A 108 -2.08 7.05 -14.82
C GLN A 108 -1.66 6.81 -13.37
N ASP A 109 -0.40 6.39 -13.16
CA ASP A 109 0.14 6.12 -11.84
C ASP A 109 0.15 7.37 -10.96
N ILE A 110 0.47 8.55 -11.52
CA ILE A 110 0.39 9.84 -10.81
C ILE A 110 -1.04 10.16 -10.38
N LYS A 111 -2.05 9.93 -11.24
CA LYS A 111 -3.46 10.14 -10.86
C LYS A 111 -3.86 9.26 -9.67
N ILE A 112 -3.38 8.01 -9.64
CA ILE A 112 -3.61 7.10 -8.51
C ILE A 112 -2.90 7.58 -7.25
N ALA A 113 -1.67 8.10 -7.38
CA ALA A 113 -0.94 8.71 -6.26
C ALA A 113 -1.72 9.88 -5.64
N VAL A 114 -2.35 10.72 -6.47
CA VAL A 114 -3.24 11.80 -5.99
C VAL A 114 -4.47 11.23 -5.31
N HIS A 115 -5.10 10.21 -5.90
CA HIS A 115 -6.30 9.58 -5.35
C HIS A 115 -6.08 8.99 -3.96
N VAL A 116 -5.02 8.21 -3.77
CA VAL A 116 -4.70 7.59 -2.48
C VAL A 116 -4.36 8.63 -1.39
N LEU A 117 -3.96 9.85 -1.76
CA LEU A 117 -3.71 10.93 -0.82
C LEU A 117 -4.99 11.63 -0.33
N MET A 118 -6.11 11.50 -1.03
CA MET A 118 -7.36 12.21 -0.70
C MET A 118 -7.88 11.91 0.72
N PRO A 119 -7.93 10.66 1.22
CA PRO A 119 -8.36 10.37 2.59
C PRO A 119 -7.46 11.00 3.66
N TYR A 120 -6.23 11.35 3.31
CA TYR A 120 -5.25 11.92 4.24
C TYR A 120 -5.36 13.44 4.39
N LEU A 121 -6.37 14.09 3.80
CA LEU A 121 -6.57 15.53 3.92
C LEU A 121 -6.62 16.00 5.39
N GLY A 122 -7.25 15.24 6.28
CA GLY A 122 -7.26 15.53 7.72
C GLY A 122 -5.88 15.43 8.37
N ALA A 123 -5.08 14.43 8.00
CA ALA A 123 -3.70 14.28 8.49
C ALA A 123 -2.78 15.40 7.99
N LEU A 124 -2.92 15.80 6.72
CA LEU A 124 -2.23 16.95 6.15
C LEU A 124 -2.63 18.25 6.87
N THR A 125 -3.91 18.38 7.24
CA THR A 125 -4.42 19.50 8.04
C THR A 125 -3.82 19.51 9.43
N CYS A 126 -3.68 18.36 10.11
CA CYS A 126 -2.99 18.25 11.38
C CYS A 126 -1.55 18.76 11.28
N SER A 127 -0.79 18.28 10.29
CA SER A 127 0.59 18.69 10.06
C SER A 127 0.70 20.20 9.83
N TRP A 128 -0.17 20.76 8.99
CA TRP A 128 -0.24 22.19 8.73
C TRP A 128 -0.56 22.99 10.01
N LEU A 129 -1.55 22.57 10.80
CA LEU A 129 -1.93 23.26 12.03
C LEU A 129 -0.83 23.21 13.10
N ARG A 130 -0.03 22.13 13.15
CA ARG A 130 1.16 22.04 14.02
C ARG A 130 2.19 23.09 13.64
N ILE A 131 2.53 23.19 12.35
CA ILE A 131 3.45 24.20 11.81
C ILE A 131 2.93 25.61 12.11
N TYR A 132 1.65 25.85 11.83
CA TYR A 132 0.99 27.13 12.06
C TYR A 132 1.02 27.54 13.53
N HIS A 133 0.64 26.62 14.43
CA HIS A 133 0.60 26.89 15.86
C HIS A 133 2.00 27.12 16.44
N LEU A 134 2.98 26.31 16.03
CA LEU A 134 4.38 26.49 16.42
C LEU A 134 4.93 27.84 15.98
N GLY A 135 4.66 28.27 14.74
CA GLY A 135 5.12 29.58 14.25
C GLY A 135 4.55 30.75 15.07
N ARG A 136 3.31 30.63 15.56
CA ARG A 136 2.71 31.65 16.44
C ARG A 136 3.34 31.69 17.83
N ILE A 137 3.78 30.53 18.34
CA ILE A 137 4.50 30.44 19.62
C ILE A 137 5.88 31.07 19.50
N LEU A 138 6.65 30.70 18.46
CA LEU A 138 7.98 31.27 18.21
C LEU A 138 7.95 32.80 18.11
N ARG A 139 6.94 33.35 17.43
CA ARG A 139 6.74 34.79 17.33
C ARG A 139 6.50 35.44 18.69
N ARG A 140 5.59 34.88 19.49
CA ARG A 140 5.31 35.42 20.82
C ARG A 140 6.54 35.35 21.72
N ASP A 141 7.28 34.24 21.67
CA ASP A 141 8.45 34.04 22.53
C ASP A 141 9.61 34.99 22.15
N GLU A 142 9.75 35.37 20.86
CA GLU A 142 10.66 36.44 20.43
C GLU A 142 10.19 37.83 20.94
N GLU A 143 8.90 38.16 20.76
CA GLU A 143 8.31 39.43 21.24
C GLU A 143 8.42 39.58 22.77
N ASP A 144 8.11 38.53 23.54
CA ASP A 144 8.24 38.51 25.01
C ASP A 144 9.72 38.53 25.46
N GLY A 145 10.65 38.04 24.64
CA GLY A 145 12.08 38.04 24.90
C GLY A 145 12.71 39.44 24.82
N THR A 146 12.30 40.23 23.84
CA THR A 146 12.64 41.66 23.73
C THR A 146 12.06 42.49 24.88
N ASP A 147 10.84 42.18 25.33
CA ASP A 147 10.13 43.01 26.32
C ASP A 147 10.40 42.58 27.78
N ARG A 148 11.12 41.48 28.02
CA ARG A 148 11.57 41.11 29.38
C ARG A 148 12.60 42.07 29.97
N GLU A 149 13.22 42.91 29.13
CA GLU A 149 13.99 44.07 29.59
C GLU A 149 13.08 45.18 30.17
N GLU A 150 11.77 45.14 29.87
CA GLU A 150 10.75 46.12 30.27
C GLU A 150 9.52 45.43 30.92
N GLY A 151 9.70 44.73 32.05
CA GLY A 151 8.62 44.34 32.99
C GLY A 151 7.38 43.65 32.39
N ALA A 152 7.42 42.32 32.15
CA ALA A 152 6.42 41.66 31.31
C ALA A 152 5.15 41.11 32.00
N THR A 153 3.99 41.47 31.44
CA THR A 153 2.70 40.74 31.54
C THR A 153 2.58 39.80 30.32
N ARG A 154 2.20 38.54 30.52
CA ARG A 154 2.19 37.50 29.45
C ARG A 154 1.24 37.88 28.29
N ARG A 155 1.77 38.09 27.08
CA ARG A 155 0.96 38.45 25.90
C ARG A 155 0.10 37.30 25.37
N ARG A 156 -1.06 37.64 24.76
CA ARG A 156 -1.90 36.68 24.01
C ARG A 156 -1.15 36.20 22.77
N LEU A 157 -1.41 34.97 22.32
CA LEU A 157 -0.82 34.48 21.07
C LEU A 157 -1.27 35.34 19.88
N PRO A 158 -0.34 35.81 19.02
CA PRO A 158 -0.67 36.58 17.82
C PRO A 158 -1.56 35.77 16.88
N ILE A 159 -2.39 36.41 16.05
CA ILE A 159 -3.33 35.69 15.17
C ILE A 159 -2.56 34.88 14.12
N ALA A 160 -1.56 35.48 13.46
CA ALA A 160 -0.78 34.85 12.41
C ALA A 160 0.73 34.80 12.75
N PRO A 161 1.43 33.72 12.36
CA PRO A 161 2.89 33.68 12.44
C PRO A 161 3.52 34.71 11.51
N GLY A 162 4.66 35.28 11.88
CA GLY A 162 5.48 36.06 10.95
C GLY A 162 6.09 35.14 9.88
N PRO A 163 6.49 35.65 8.70
CA PRO A 163 7.06 34.82 7.63
C PRO A 163 8.37 34.12 8.08
N LYS A 164 9.19 34.79 8.90
CA LYS A 164 10.38 34.20 9.55
C LYS A 164 9.99 33.03 10.45
N HIS A 165 9.04 33.22 11.36
CA HIS A 165 8.60 32.17 12.30
C HIS A 165 7.88 31.01 11.62
N LEU A 166 7.17 31.28 10.53
CA LEU A 166 6.54 30.23 9.72
C LEU A 166 7.60 29.38 9.01
N ARG A 167 8.68 30.00 8.53
CA ARG A 167 9.82 29.27 7.97
C ARG A 167 10.53 28.44 9.04
N GLU A 168 10.79 29.01 10.21
CA GLU A 168 11.37 28.29 11.35
C GLU A 168 10.45 27.15 11.83
N SER A 169 9.14 27.37 11.88
CA SER A 169 8.20 26.32 12.26
C SER A 169 8.06 25.25 11.19
N LEU A 170 8.16 25.59 9.91
CA LEU A 170 8.30 24.63 8.82
C LEU A 170 9.59 23.82 9.01
N ASP A 171 10.73 24.45 9.28
CA ASP A 171 12.01 23.76 9.48
C ASP A 171 12.02 22.82 10.71
N VAL A 172 11.19 23.11 11.71
CA VAL A 172 11.05 22.31 12.93
C VAL A 172 9.94 21.24 12.82
N ALA A 173 8.78 21.58 12.26
CA ALA A 173 7.58 20.75 12.26
C ALA A 173 7.24 20.09 10.93
N TRP A 174 7.55 20.71 9.79
CA TRP A 174 7.56 19.97 8.53
C TRP A 174 8.79 19.08 8.57
N ILE A 175 8.57 17.78 8.33
CA ILE A 175 9.58 16.74 8.22
C ILE A 175 10.85 17.33 7.65
N ARG A 176 11.89 17.52 8.50
CA ARG A 176 13.21 17.99 8.09
C ARG A 176 13.60 17.29 6.79
N PRO A 177 13.58 17.96 5.62
CA PRO A 177 14.24 17.44 4.43
C PRO A 177 15.74 17.77 4.48
N THR A 178 16.24 18.22 5.64
CA THR A 178 17.58 18.76 5.79
C THR A 178 18.58 17.62 5.79
N CYS A 179 19.75 17.86 5.21
CA CYS A 179 20.89 16.95 5.06
C CYS A 179 21.24 16.07 6.27
N ARG A 180 20.71 16.32 7.48
CA ARG A 180 20.80 15.43 8.65
C ARG A 180 19.92 14.17 8.55
N SER A 181 18.74 14.20 7.91
CA SER A 181 17.90 13.02 7.63
C SER A 181 18.47 12.20 6.47
N LEU A 182 18.96 12.87 5.43
CA LEU A 182 19.76 12.22 4.37
C LEU A 182 21.09 11.68 4.91
N ARG A 183 21.75 12.41 5.82
CA ARG A 183 22.95 11.92 6.52
C ARG A 183 22.60 10.78 7.47
N SER A 184 21.48 10.76 8.17
CA SER A 184 21.07 9.59 8.97
C SER A 184 20.70 8.41 8.07
N LEU A 185 20.15 8.63 6.88
CA LEU A 185 20.00 7.58 5.86
C LEU A 185 21.35 7.03 5.36
N VAL A 186 22.44 7.82 5.44
CA VAL A 186 23.78 7.37 5.05
C VAL A 186 24.55 6.77 6.24
N VAL A 187 24.41 7.34 7.43
CA VAL A 187 25.17 7.06 8.66
C VAL A 187 24.51 6.01 9.54
N ASP A 188 23.18 6.07 9.70
CA ASP A 188 22.41 5.10 10.49
C ASP A 188 21.89 4.01 9.55
N GLU A 189 22.53 2.85 9.63
CA GLU A 189 22.19 1.71 8.79
C GLU A 189 20.79 1.17 9.09
N ASP A 190 20.36 1.13 10.35
CA ASP A 190 19.06 0.57 10.74
C ASP A 190 17.92 1.46 10.23
N GLN A 191 18.05 2.78 10.37
CA GLN A 191 17.07 3.72 9.85
C GLN A 191 17.01 3.68 8.31
N ARG A 192 18.16 3.55 7.63
CA ARG A 192 18.22 3.39 6.17
C ARG A 192 17.44 2.17 5.72
N TRP A 193 17.75 1.00 6.29
CA TRP A 193 17.10 -0.25 5.90
C TRP A 193 15.63 -0.29 6.27
N THR A 194 15.24 0.34 7.38
CA THR A 194 13.83 0.50 7.76
C THR A 194 13.06 1.29 6.70
N ASN A 195 13.63 2.39 6.20
CA ASN A 195 13.00 3.20 5.16
C ASN A 195 12.95 2.44 3.81
N ILE A 196 14.04 1.78 3.41
CA ILE A 196 14.08 0.95 2.19
C ILE A 196 13.04 -0.17 2.26
N ARG A 197 12.89 -0.83 3.41
CA ARG A 197 11.88 -1.85 3.65
C ARG A 197 10.48 -1.28 3.46
N ASN A 198 10.15 -0.20 4.16
CA ASN A 198 8.78 0.32 4.23
C ASN A 198 8.33 1.01 2.93
N LEU A 199 9.25 1.65 2.20
CA LEU A 199 8.94 2.51 1.05
C LEU A 199 9.35 1.91 -0.31
N ALA A 200 10.02 0.76 -0.33
CA ALA A 200 10.40 0.12 -1.59
C ALA A 200 10.23 -1.40 -1.56
N VAL A 201 11.00 -2.12 -0.72
CA VAL A 201 11.10 -3.58 -0.82
C VAL A 201 9.80 -4.28 -0.43
N ALA A 202 9.22 -3.95 0.72
CA ALA A 202 7.99 -4.60 1.17
C ALA A 202 6.80 -4.26 0.27
N PRO A 203 6.50 -2.98 -0.07
CA PRO A 203 5.43 -2.65 -0.99
C PRO A 203 5.56 -3.38 -2.34
N LEU A 204 6.75 -3.37 -2.95
CA LEU A 204 6.94 -3.98 -4.26
C LEU A 204 6.77 -5.52 -4.20
N ALA A 205 7.41 -6.19 -3.25
CA ALA A 205 7.32 -7.64 -3.13
C ALA A 205 5.88 -8.10 -2.81
N GLU A 206 5.19 -7.37 -1.93
CA GLU A 206 3.81 -7.67 -1.56
C GLU A 206 2.86 -7.44 -2.75
N GLU A 207 3.01 -6.35 -3.51
CA GLU A 207 2.16 -6.14 -4.69
C GLU A 207 2.44 -7.15 -5.81
N VAL A 208 3.70 -7.57 -6.03
CA VAL A 208 4.00 -8.66 -6.97
C VAL A 208 3.27 -9.94 -6.57
N VAL A 209 3.35 -10.35 -5.31
CA VAL A 209 2.71 -11.60 -4.87
C VAL A 209 1.19 -11.47 -4.85
N PHE A 210 0.66 -10.49 -4.13
CA PHE A 210 -0.76 -10.44 -3.82
C PHE A 210 -1.62 -9.80 -4.91
N ARG A 211 -1.04 -8.99 -5.81
CA ARG A 211 -1.77 -8.40 -6.95
C ARG A 211 -1.37 -9.09 -8.23
N ALA A 212 -0.10 -9.02 -8.61
CA ALA A 212 0.32 -9.55 -9.90
C ALA A 212 0.09 -11.07 -10.02
N CYS A 213 0.47 -11.86 -9.02
CA CYS A 213 0.35 -13.32 -9.10
C CYS A 213 -1.03 -13.87 -8.70
N LEU A 214 -1.72 -13.23 -7.75
CA LEU A 214 -3.00 -13.75 -7.21
C LEU A 214 -4.24 -13.27 -7.98
N LEU A 215 -4.26 -12.00 -8.40
CA LEU A 215 -5.49 -11.36 -8.89
C LEU A 215 -5.87 -11.77 -10.33
N PRO A 216 -4.95 -11.88 -11.30
CA PRO A 216 -5.32 -12.34 -12.65
C PRO A 216 -5.90 -13.77 -12.67
N PRO A 217 -5.35 -14.76 -11.96
CA PRO A 217 -5.98 -16.09 -11.88
C PRO A 217 -7.38 -16.06 -11.26
N LEU A 218 -7.60 -15.24 -10.22
CA LEU A 218 -8.93 -15.06 -9.63
C LEU A 218 -9.93 -14.47 -10.64
N LEU A 219 -9.51 -13.53 -11.49
CA LEU A 219 -10.33 -12.97 -12.56
C LEU A 219 -10.55 -13.95 -13.73
N ALA A 220 -9.59 -14.83 -13.97
CA ALA A 220 -9.62 -15.80 -15.05
C ALA A 220 -10.46 -17.05 -14.70
N CYS A 221 -10.64 -17.35 -13.41
CA CYS A 221 -11.24 -18.61 -12.99
C CYS A 221 -12.70 -18.78 -13.46
N GLY A 222 -13.05 -20.02 -13.84
CA GLY A 222 -14.38 -20.40 -14.30
C GLY A 222 -14.89 -19.57 -15.48
N GLY A 223 -14.02 -19.16 -16.40
CA GLY A 223 -14.38 -18.32 -17.55
C GLY A 223 -14.82 -16.90 -17.19
N GLY A 224 -14.40 -16.42 -16.01
CA GLY A 224 -14.78 -15.11 -15.49
C GLY A 224 -16.04 -15.18 -14.64
N THR A 225 -16.17 -16.25 -13.86
CA THR A 225 -17.30 -16.41 -12.92
C THR A 225 -17.29 -15.31 -11.86
N LEU A 226 -16.10 -14.86 -11.43
CA LEU A 226 -15.96 -13.76 -10.48
C LEU A 226 -15.95 -12.42 -11.21
N SER A 227 -16.82 -11.50 -10.78
CA SER A 227 -16.76 -10.12 -11.25
C SER A 227 -15.48 -9.43 -10.76
N PRO A 228 -14.99 -8.41 -11.48
CA PRO A 228 -13.77 -7.70 -11.05
C PRO A 228 -13.89 -7.07 -9.65
N ALA A 229 -15.09 -6.59 -9.29
CA ALA A 229 -15.38 -6.09 -7.94
C ALA A 229 -15.24 -7.19 -6.89
N VAL A 230 -15.83 -8.38 -7.11
CA VAL A 230 -15.76 -9.51 -6.18
C VAL A 230 -14.32 -10.00 -6.02
N ALA A 231 -13.59 -10.16 -7.13
CA ALA A 231 -12.18 -10.55 -7.09
C ALA A 231 -11.32 -9.54 -6.30
N SER A 232 -11.64 -8.24 -6.41
CA SER A 232 -10.95 -7.18 -5.68
C SER A 232 -11.17 -7.26 -4.16
N TRP A 233 -12.31 -7.78 -3.70
CA TRP A 233 -12.57 -8.02 -2.28
C TRP A 233 -12.05 -9.37 -1.77
N ILE A 234 -11.96 -10.38 -2.63
CA ILE A 234 -11.47 -11.71 -2.24
C ILE A 234 -9.93 -11.74 -2.14
N ALA A 235 -9.21 -11.21 -3.13
CA ALA A 235 -7.75 -11.29 -3.17
C ALA A 235 -7.05 -10.77 -1.88
N PRO A 236 -7.47 -9.63 -1.29
CA PRO A 236 -6.89 -9.11 -0.05
C PRO A 236 -7.09 -10.00 1.16
N LEU A 237 -8.06 -10.93 1.16
CA LEU A 237 -8.25 -11.84 2.29
C LEU A 237 -7.06 -12.78 2.46
N PHE A 238 -6.42 -13.21 1.36
CA PHE A 238 -5.19 -14.00 1.42
C PHE A 238 -4.04 -13.21 2.06
N PHE A 239 -4.00 -11.90 1.82
CA PHE A 239 -3.04 -10.98 2.45
C PHE A 239 -3.38 -10.70 3.92
N GLY A 240 -4.64 -10.46 4.25
CA GLY A 240 -5.09 -10.23 5.62
C GLY A 240 -4.86 -11.43 6.52
N VAL A 241 -5.22 -12.64 6.06
CA VAL A 241 -4.99 -13.89 6.81
C VAL A 241 -3.50 -14.13 7.03
N ALA A 242 -2.66 -13.83 6.03
CA ALA A 242 -1.22 -13.89 6.17
C ALA A 242 -0.69 -13.03 7.33
N HIS A 243 -1.38 -11.97 7.77
CA HIS A 243 -0.98 -11.13 8.91
C HIS A 243 -1.43 -11.64 10.28
N LEU A 244 -2.30 -12.66 10.35
CA LEU A 244 -2.74 -13.23 11.63
C LEU A 244 -1.60 -13.86 12.43
N HIS A 245 -0.46 -14.19 11.79
CA HIS A 245 0.74 -14.62 12.50
C HIS A 245 1.25 -13.58 13.52
N HIS A 246 0.93 -12.29 13.35
CA HIS A 246 1.27 -11.25 14.33
C HIS A 246 0.59 -11.45 15.68
N LEU A 247 -0.57 -12.11 15.73
CA LEU A 247 -1.21 -12.48 16.99
C LEU A 247 -0.27 -13.36 17.82
N HIS A 248 0.29 -14.38 17.19
CA HIS A 248 1.23 -15.29 17.84
C HIS A 248 2.55 -14.59 18.19
N GLU A 249 3.06 -13.69 17.35
CA GLU A 249 4.25 -12.90 17.66
C GLU A 249 4.04 -11.96 18.86
N GLN A 250 2.92 -11.24 18.90
CA GLN A 250 2.59 -10.32 19.99
C GLN A 250 2.33 -11.07 21.30
N TYR A 251 1.65 -12.22 21.22
CA TYR A 251 1.44 -13.09 22.38
C TYR A 251 2.78 -13.56 22.98
N LYS A 252 3.73 -14.00 22.16
CA LYS A 252 5.05 -14.48 22.61
C LYS A 252 5.94 -13.39 23.22
N ARG A 253 5.69 -12.12 22.91
CA ARG A 253 6.44 -10.98 23.46
C ARG A 253 5.96 -10.56 24.85
N VAL A 254 4.80 -11.04 25.30
CA VAL A 254 4.31 -10.74 26.65
C VAL A 254 5.14 -11.51 27.68
N PRO A 255 5.76 -10.85 28.68
CA PRO A 255 6.51 -11.55 29.71
C PRO A 255 5.65 -12.55 30.49
N PRO A 256 6.22 -13.68 30.96
CA PRO A 256 5.52 -14.61 31.83
C PRO A 256 4.90 -13.88 33.03
N GLY A 257 3.66 -14.25 33.41
CA GLY A 257 2.94 -13.63 34.53
C GLY A 257 2.26 -12.29 34.24
N HIS A 258 2.54 -11.64 33.11
CA HIS A 258 1.94 -10.34 32.73
C HIS A 258 0.73 -10.49 31.78
N MET A 259 0.32 -11.72 31.51
CA MET A 259 -0.80 -12.02 30.60
C MET A 259 -2.15 -11.84 31.32
N SER A 260 -2.73 -10.64 31.20
CA SER A 260 -4.08 -10.35 31.71
C SER A 260 -5.14 -10.38 30.60
N ARG A 261 -6.41 -10.52 30.99
CA ARG A 261 -7.55 -10.40 30.04
C ARG A 261 -7.53 -9.08 29.27
N ALA A 262 -7.10 -7.99 29.91
CA ALA A 262 -6.99 -6.67 29.28
C ALA A 262 -5.88 -6.63 28.22
N VAL A 263 -4.72 -7.25 28.49
CA VAL A 263 -3.60 -7.36 27.53
C VAL A 263 -4.03 -8.21 26.34
N LEU A 264 -4.64 -9.36 26.58
CA LEU A 264 -5.14 -10.23 25.51
C LEU A 264 -6.17 -9.51 24.63
N ARG A 265 -7.13 -8.79 25.25
CA ARG A 265 -8.11 -7.99 24.51
C ARG A 265 -7.46 -6.91 23.65
N ARG A 266 -6.41 -6.25 24.15
CA ARG A 266 -5.67 -5.22 23.41
C ARG A 266 -4.93 -5.81 22.21
N ILE A 267 -4.25 -6.94 22.40
CA ILE A 267 -3.56 -7.66 21.32
C ILE A 267 -4.58 -8.08 20.25
N PHE A 268 -5.67 -8.73 20.66
CA PHE A 268 -6.71 -9.18 19.74
C PHE A 268 -7.32 -8.01 18.95
N LEU A 269 -7.71 -6.92 19.63
CA LEU A 269 -8.27 -5.75 18.98
C LEU A 269 -7.27 -5.11 18.00
N GLY A 270 -5.99 -5.04 18.36
CA GLY A 270 -4.92 -4.54 17.49
C GLY A 270 -4.78 -5.37 16.22
N VAL A 271 -4.78 -6.70 16.33
CA VAL A 271 -4.70 -7.61 15.17
C VAL A 271 -5.96 -7.51 14.30
N MET A 272 -7.16 -7.41 14.88
CA MET A 272 -8.40 -7.27 14.11
C MET A 272 -8.46 -5.93 13.37
N LEU A 273 -8.02 -4.84 14.01
CA LEU A 273 -7.89 -3.54 13.34
C LEU A 273 -6.88 -3.59 12.20
N GLN A 274 -5.73 -4.23 12.42
CA GLN A 274 -4.74 -4.44 11.37
C GLN A 274 -5.33 -5.24 10.22
N PHE A 275 -5.98 -6.38 10.50
CA PHE A 275 -6.64 -7.22 9.49
C PHE A 275 -7.67 -6.45 8.67
N ALA A 276 -8.57 -5.72 9.34
CA ALA A 276 -9.62 -4.93 8.68
C ALA A 276 -9.00 -3.84 7.79
N TYR A 277 -8.01 -3.11 8.31
CA TYR A 277 -7.32 -2.06 7.57
C TYR A 277 -6.58 -2.62 6.36
N THR A 278 -5.79 -3.68 6.53
CA THR A 278 -5.03 -4.30 5.42
C THR A 278 -5.95 -4.89 4.37
N THR A 279 -7.11 -5.42 4.76
CA THR A 279 -8.11 -5.97 3.83
C THR A 279 -8.77 -4.84 3.03
N LEU A 280 -9.21 -3.77 3.70
CA LEU A 280 -9.84 -2.62 3.06
C LEU A 280 -8.89 -1.90 2.10
N PHE A 281 -7.68 -1.57 2.58
CA PHE A 281 -6.63 -1.01 1.74
C PHE A 281 -6.30 -1.96 0.59
N GLY A 282 -6.24 -3.25 0.88
CA GLY A 282 -5.94 -4.22 -0.15
C GLY A 282 -7.00 -4.31 -1.23
N ALA A 283 -8.28 -4.15 -0.89
CA ALA A 283 -9.38 -4.12 -1.85
C ALA A 283 -9.30 -2.89 -2.76
N TYR A 284 -8.95 -1.73 -2.19
CA TYR A 284 -8.66 -0.54 -2.97
C TYR A 284 -7.51 -0.76 -3.97
N VAL A 285 -6.39 -1.33 -3.52
CA VAL A 285 -5.24 -1.57 -4.42
C VAL A 285 -5.55 -2.64 -5.48
N SER A 286 -6.34 -3.66 -5.15
CA SER A 286 -6.85 -4.62 -6.13
C SER A 286 -7.70 -3.91 -7.19
N HIS A 287 -8.61 -3.02 -6.79
CA HIS A 287 -9.40 -2.21 -7.72
C HIS A 287 -8.49 -1.35 -8.61
N VAL A 288 -7.51 -0.65 -8.04
CA VAL A 288 -6.50 0.11 -8.79
C VAL A 288 -5.83 -0.78 -9.85
N PHE A 289 -5.37 -1.97 -9.47
CA PHE A 289 -4.70 -2.89 -10.38
C PHE A 289 -5.63 -3.39 -11.49
N VAL A 290 -6.87 -3.79 -11.14
CA VAL A 290 -7.90 -4.22 -12.11
C VAL A 290 -8.20 -3.12 -13.13
N ARG A 291 -8.37 -1.88 -12.66
CA ARG A 291 -8.73 -0.74 -13.51
C ARG A 291 -7.59 -0.28 -14.40
N THR A 292 -6.37 -0.24 -13.87
CA THR A 292 -5.22 0.36 -14.57
C THR A 292 -4.34 -0.64 -15.32
N GLY A 293 -4.30 -1.90 -14.86
CA GLY A 293 -3.31 -2.88 -15.31
C GLY A 293 -1.87 -2.48 -14.98
N SER A 294 -1.68 -1.62 -13.98
CA SER A 294 -0.36 -1.08 -13.58
C SER A 294 0.00 -1.57 -12.19
N LEU A 295 1.04 -2.40 -12.11
CA LEU A 295 1.65 -2.78 -10.84
C LEU A 295 2.31 -1.55 -10.18
N GLY A 296 2.86 -0.64 -10.98
CA GLY A 296 3.44 0.62 -10.50
C GLY A 296 2.43 1.48 -9.75
N ALA A 297 1.22 1.63 -10.28
CA ALA A 297 0.13 2.34 -9.59
C ALA A 297 -0.23 1.70 -8.24
N ALA A 298 -0.35 0.37 -8.21
CA ALA A 298 -0.61 -0.38 -6.99
C ALA A 298 0.51 -0.20 -5.95
N THR A 299 1.77 -0.32 -6.37
CA THR A 299 2.93 -0.13 -5.52
C THR A 299 3.02 1.30 -4.98
N ILE A 300 2.77 2.33 -5.82
CA ILE A 300 2.77 3.73 -5.36
C ILE A 300 1.66 3.96 -4.32
N ALA A 301 0.46 3.43 -4.54
CA ALA A 301 -0.61 3.50 -3.56
C ALA A 301 -0.21 2.88 -2.22
N HIS A 302 0.49 1.75 -2.26
CA HIS A 302 1.03 1.08 -1.07
C HIS A 302 2.13 1.91 -0.40
N VAL A 303 3.09 2.45 -1.15
CA VAL A 303 4.13 3.31 -0.59
C VAL A 303 3.53 4.54 0.11
N VAL A 304 2.54 5.19 -0.49
CA VAL A 304 1.85 6.33 0.14
C VAL A 304 1.14 5.90 1.43
N CYS A 305 0.43 4.77 1.41
CA CYS A 305 -0.25 4.23 2.58
C CYS A 305 0.74 3.91 3.73
N ASN A 306 1.88 3.26 3.41
CA ASN A 306 2.92 2.96 4.40
C ASN A 306 3.58 4.22 4.95
N TYR A 307 3.73 5.25 4.13
CA TYR A 307 4.30 6.52 4.55
C TYR A 307 3.35 7.31 5.46
N MET A 308 2.08 7.42 5.06
CA MET A 308 1.07 8.23 5.78
C MET A 308 0.53 7.51 7.02
N GLY A 309 0.47 6.18 7.02
CA GLY A 309 0.01 5.37 8.15
C GLY A 309 -1.49 5.49 8.42
N LEU A 310 -1.88 5.23 9.67
CA LEU A 310 -3.27 5.39 10.13
C LEU A 310 -3.58 6.86 10.46
N PRO A 311 -4.84 7.29 10.31
CA PRO A 311 -5.27 8.63 10.71
C PRO A 311 -4.87 8.98 12.14
N GLU A 312 -4.22 10.13 12.34
CA GLU A 312 -3.89 10.63 13.67
C GLU A 312 -5.18 11.10 14.35
N VAL A 313 -5.57 10.45 15.45
CA VAL A 313 -6.75 10.81 16.27
C VAL A 313 -6.40 11.63 17.52
N GLY A 314 -5.11 11.87 17.77
CA GLY A 314 -4.62 12.54 18.97
C GLY A 314 -5.15 13.98 19.14
N PHE A 315 -5.55 14.63 18.05
CA PHE A 315 -6.18 15.96 18.07
C PHE A 315 -7.51 15.99 18.86
N ALA A 316 -8.19 14.86 19.01
CA ALA A 316 -9.45 14.79 19.73
C ALA A 316 -9.26 14.87 21.25
N HIS A 317 -8.08 14.51 21.77
CA HIS A 317 -7.82 14.48 23.20
C HIS A 317 -7.68 15.92 23.77
N PRO A 318 -8.29 16.24 24.93
CA PRO A 318 -8.27 17.60 25.49
C PRO A 318 -6.87 18.18 25.77
N THR A 319 -5.88 17.32 26.04
CA THR A 319 -4.49 17.75 26.28
C THR A 319 -3.72 18.06 25.00
N SER A 320 -4.29 17.82 23.83
CA SER A 320 -3.63 18.12 22.56
C SER A 320 -3.65 19.61 22.26
N ASN A 321 -2.51 20.16 21.82
CA ASN A 321 -2.42 21.54 21.34
C ASN A 321 -3.34 21.81 20.13
N LEU A 322 -3.82 20.75 19.47
CA LEU A 322 -4.75 20.84 18.33
C LEU A 322 -6.22 20.71 18.73
N HIS A 323 -6.54 20.51 20.02
CA HIS A 323 -7.90 20.24 20.47
C HIS A 323 -8.89 21.38 20.11
N GLY A 324 -8.41 22.63 20.07
CA GLY A 324 -9.21 23.78 19.63
C GLY A 324 -9.64 23.71 18.15
N TYR A 325 -8.91 22.97 17.32
CA TYR A 325 -9.18 22.79 15.89
C TYR A 325 -9.85 21.44 15.57
N ARG A 326 -10.28 20.66 16.57
CA ARG A 326 -10.76 19.28 16.38
C ARG A 326 -11.90 19.14 15.37
N TYR A 327 -12.83 20.09 15.32
CA TYR A 327 -13.96 20.05 14.37
C TYR A 327 -13.51 20.37 12.93
N VAL A 328 -12.52 21.25 12.77
CA VAL A 328 -11.91 21.54 11.47
C VAL A 328 -11.12 20.33 10.97
N ILE A 329 -10.34 19.69 11.84
CA ILE A 329 -9.58 18.49 11.49
C ILE A 329 -10.55 17.35 11.13
N ALA A 330 -11.58 17.12 11.94
CA ALA A 330 -12.60 16.11 11.69
C ALA A 330 -13.35 16.35 10.37
N SER A 331 -13.72 17.60 10.08
CA SER A 331 -14.38 17.93 8.81
C SER A 331 -13.44 17.69 7.61
N MET A 332 -12.15 18.00 7.74
CA MET A 332 -11.17 17.72 6.67
C MET A 332 -10.95 16.22 6.43
N TYR A 333 -11.02 15.37 7.47
CA TYR A 333 -11.07 13.91 7.26
C TYR A 333 -12.31 13.48 6.48
N LEU A 334 -13.49 13.99 6.84
CA LEU A 334 -14.74 13.65 6.15
C LEU A 334 -14.74 14.14 4.69
N VAL A 335 -14.24 15.36 4.45
CA VAL A 335 -14.04 15.89 3.08
C VAL A 335 -13.08 15.02 2.30
N GLY A 336 -11.95 14.64 2.89
CA GLY A 336 -10.97 13.75 2.25
C GLY A 336 -11.58 12.40 1.83
N ILE A 337 -12.38 11.79 2.72
CA ILE A 337 -13.12 10.56 2.42
C ILE A 337 -14.15 10.78 1.31
N GLY A 338 -14.92 11.87 1.35
CA GLY A 338 -15.91 12.20 0.33
C GLY A 338 -15.27 12.38 -1.06
N VAL A 339 -14.17 13.12 -1.14
CA VAL A 339 -13.42 13.35 -2.39
C VAL A 339 -12.81 12.03 -2.89
N PHE A 340 -12.29 11.18 -2.01
CA PHE A 340 -11.81 9.84 -2.36
C PHE A 340 -12.92 8.97 -2.97
N VAL A 341 -14.12 8.95 -2.36
CA VAL A 341 -15.25 8.16 -2.89
C VAL A 341 -15.70 8.68 -4.26
N ILE A 342 -15.81 10.00 -4.44
CA ILE A 342 -16.13 10.62 -5.74
C ILE A 342 -15.04 10.32 -6.77
N GLY A 343 -13.79 10.16 -6.34
CA GLY A 343 -12.65 9.87 -7.18
C GLY A 343 -12.77 8.56 -7.99
N PHE A 344 -13.49 7.55 -7.49
CA PHE A 344 -13.74 6.29 -8.20
C PHE A 344 -14.52 6.48 -9.51
N GLU A 345 -15.50 7.37 -9.53
CA GLU A 345 -16.34 7.68 -10.71
C GLU A 345 -15.72 8.75 -11.63
N SER A 346 -14.55 9.27 -11.25
CA SER A 346 -13.89 10.37 -11.97
C SER A 346 -12.98 9.89 -13.10
N ARG A 347 -12.38 10.85 -13.83
CA ARG A 347 -11.35 10.58 -14.87
C ARG A 347 -9.99 10.15 -14.30
N ILE A 348 -9.91 9.90 -12.99
CA ILE A 348 -8.73 9.33 -12.35
C ILE A 348 -8.54 7.89 -12.83
N PHE A 349 -9.61 7.10 -12.91
CA PHE A 349 -9.56 5.74 -13.41
C PHE A 349 -9.89 5.68 -14.91
N PRO A 350 -9.31 4.72 -15.67
CA PRO A 350 -9.75 4.42 -17.03
C PRO A 350 -11.23 4.04 -17.03
N ARG A 351 -12.00 4.36 -18.09
CA ARG A 351 -13.44 4.03 -18.16
C ARG A 351 -13.72 2.53 -18.14
N ALA A 352 -12.92 1.75 -18.86
CA ALA A 352 -12.99 0.30 -18.89
C ALA A 352 -11.83 -0.33 -18.10
N SER A 353 -12.07 -1.49 -17.50
CA SER A 353 -11.07 -2.17 -16.69
C SER A 353 -10.02 -2.80 -17.60
N VAL A 354 -8.77 -2.38 -17.46
CA VAL A 354 -7.68 -2.84 -18.33
C VAL A 354 -7.39 -4.32 -18.13
N LEU A 355 -7.26 -4.80 -16.89
CA LEU A 355 -6.82 -6.19 -16.65
C LEU A 355 -7.83 -7.24 -17.17
N PRO A 356 -9.16 -7.11 -16.94
CA PRO A 356 -10.14 -7.99 -17.57
C PRO A 356 -10.11 -7.93 -19.10
N SER A 357 -9.87 -6.75 -19.70
CA SER A 357 -9.78 -6.64 -21.17
C SER A 357 -8.59 -7.40 -21.75
N LEU A 358 -7.49 -7.54 -20.99
CA LEU A 358 -6.34 -8.38 -21.37
C LEU A 358 -6.65 -9.87 -21.29
N LEU A 359 -7.47 -10.28 -20.30
CA LEU A 359 -7.85 -11.68 -20.09
C LEU A 359 -8.93 -12.14 -21.08
N TYR A 360 -9.85 -11.25 -21.46
CA TYR A 360 -11.01 -11.55 -22.32
C TYR A 360 -11.08 -10.62 -23.55
N PRO A 361 -10.12 -10.69 -24.49
CA PRO A 361 -10.08 -9.78 -25.65
C PRO A 361 -11.33 -9.89 -26.54
N SER A 362 -11.89 -11.09 -26.73
CA SER A 362 -13.02 -11.35 -27.63
C SER A 362 -14.38 -10.78 -27.17
N LYS A 363 -14.51 -10.37 -25.89
CA LYS A 363 -15.75 -9.75 -25.38
C LYS A 363 -15.85 -8.25 -25.70
N VAL A 364 -14.80 -7.65 -26.26
CA VAL A 364 -14.74 -6.21 -26.57
C VAL A 364 -15.22 -5.91 -28.01
N ASP A 365 -15.09 -6.87 -28.95
CA ASP A 365 -15.37 -6.66 -30.38
C ASP A 365 -16.81 -6.97 -30.84
N GLY A 366 -17.78 -7.00 -29.93
CA GLY A 366 -19.17 -6.73 -30.32
C GLY A 366 -19.96 -7.83 -31.04
N ARG A 367 -20.01 -9.05 -30.51
CA ARG A 367 -21.19 -9.93 -30.66
C ARG A 367 -21.52 -10.64 -29.36
N SER A 368 -22.80 -10.55 -28.96
CA SER A 368 -23.46 -11.23 -27.83
C SER A 368 -23.42 -10.51 -26.46
N SER A 369 -24.39 -9.60 -26.28
CA SER A 369 -25.20 -9.42 -25.06
C SER A 369 -24.54 -9.66 -23.70
N SER A 370 -23.91 -8.63 -23.14
CA SER A 370 -23.98 -8.24 -21.72
C SER A 370 -22.98 -7.11 -21.46
N GLN A 371 -23.35 -5.87 -21.81
CA GLN A 371 -22.63 -4.65 -21.40
C GLN A 371 -22.69 -4.39 -19.87
N SER A 372 -23.29 -5.30 -19.10
CA SER A 372 -23.56 -5.12 -17.67
C SER A 372 -22.51 -5.70 -16.73
N ILE A 373 -21.45 -6.38 -17.22
CA ILE A 373 -20.56 -7.19 -16.35
C ILE A 373 -19.24 -6.49 -15.99
N PHE A 374 -18.82 -5.45 -16.73
CA PHE A 374 -17.50 -4.82 -16.54
C PHE A 374 -17.53 -3.35 -16.11
N VAL A 375 -18.72 -2.81 -15.81
CA VAL A 375 -18.93 -1.46 -15.29
C VAL A 375 -19.55 -1.57 -13.88
N ALA A 376 -18.73 -1.97 -12.92
CA ALA A 376 -18.95 -1.78 -11.48
C ALA A 376 -17.61 -1.98 -10.75
#